data_AF-A0A8B6M3C9-F1
#
_entry.id   AF-A0A8B6M3C9-F1
#
_cell.length_a   1.000
_cell.length_b   1.000
_cell.length_c   1.000
_cell.angle_alpha   90.00
_cell.angle_beta   90.00
_cell.angle_gamma   90.00
#
_symmetry.space_group_name_H-M   'P 1'
#
loop_
_entity.id
_entity.type
_entity.pdbx_description
1 polymer ?
#
loop_
_entity_poly.entity_id
_entity_poly.type
_entity_poly.pdbx_seq_one_letter_code
_entity_poly.pdbx_strand_id
1 'polypeptide(L)'
;MIDRTHGLPILRCHGLTAPFVIDAPMNRRIFETYVETQLAPTLEKGDVVIMDNLAAHKSPAAEKAIGATGAWILFLPPYSPDLNPIAMAFSKLKARLRASAVRTIDALWREIGQICDLFEPAECQNYFKAAGYGFT
;
A
#
# COMPACT_ATOMS: atom_id res chain seq x y z
N MET A 1 12.98 15.59 13.04
CA MET A 1 12.59 15.85 11.65
C MET A 1 12.79 14.55 10.88
N ILE A 2 11.78 13.65 10.90
CA ILE A 2 11.75 12.41 10.12
C ILE A 2 10.78 12.70 8.99
N ASP A 3 11.31 13.23 7.89
CA ASP A 3 10.54 13.67 6.71
C ASP A 3 11.08 13.04 5.41
N ARG A 4 11.88 11.97 5.53
CA ARG A 4 12.47 11.28 4.36
C ARG A 4 12.11 9.82 4.24
N THR A 5 11.33 9.28 5.18
CA THR A 5 10.95 7.87 5.17
C THR A 5 9.59 7.68 4.49
N HIS A 6 9.57 7.00 3.34
CA HIS A 6 8.35 6.64 2.61
C HIS A 6 8.04 5.16 2.83
N GLY A 7 6.78 4.86 3.10
CA GLY A 7 6.26 3.50 3.23
C GLY A 7 5.27 3.19 2.10
N LEU A 8 5.46 2.07 1.42
CA LEU A 8 4.47 1.50 0.49
C LEU A 8 3.91 0.22 1.12
N PRO A 9 2.74 0.28 1.77
CA PRO A 9 1.99 -0.91 2.12
C PRO A 9 0.98 -1.24 1.01
N ILE A 10 0.47 -2.47 1.02
CA ILE A 10 -0.71 -2.86 0.26
C ILE A 10 -1.80 -3.32 1.22
N LEU A 11 -3.02 -2.90 0.95
CA LEU A 11 -4.20 -3.30 1.70
C LEU A 11 -4.90 -4.43 0.95
N ARG A 12 -5.01 -5.59 1.61
CA ARG A 12 -5.90 -6.69 1.21
C ARG A 12 -7.12 -6.68 2.11
N CYS A 13 -8.18 -7.39 1.72
CA CYS A 13 -9.40 -7.51 2.53
C CYS A 13 -9.17 -8.21 3.88
N HIS A 14 -8.00 -8.82 4.09
CA HIS A 14 -7.66 -9.55 5.31
C HIS A 14 -6.43 -9.00 6.04
N GLY A 15 -5.86 -7.86 5.62
CA GLY A 15 -4.70 -7.26 6.31
C GLY A 15 -3.87 -6.31 5.45
N LEU A 16 -2.93 -5.61 6.10
CA LEU A 16 -1.86 -4.89 5.42
C LEU A 16 -0.68 -5.84 5.14
N THR A 17 -0.15 -5.81 3.92
CA THR A 17 0.96 -6.66 3.49
C THR A 17 2.06 -5.87 2.79
N ALA A 18 3.20 -6.53 2.56
CA ALA A 18 4.33 -6.00 1.79
C ALA A 18 4.80 -4.60 2.24
N PRO A 19 5.12 -4.38 3.53
CA PRO A 19 5.63 -3.08 3.96
C PRO A 19 7.03 -2.85 3.38
N PHE A 20 7.20 -1.76 2.63
CA PHE A 20 8.50 -1.36 2.11
C PHE A 20 8.85 0.04 2.58
N VAL A 21 9.87 0.14 3.44
CA VAL A 21 10.27 1.38 4.12
C VAL A 21 11.63 1.82 3.59
N ILE A 22 11.70 3.06 3.10
CA ILE A 22 12.92 3.59 2.47
C ILE A 22 13.19 5.00 3.00
N ASP A 23 14.45 5.27 3.34
CA ASP A 23 14.94 6.61 3.68
C ASP A 23 15.36 7.39 2.44
N ALA A 24 14.41 7.58 1.51
CA ALA A 24 14.57 8.37 0.31
C ALA A 24 13.22 8.88 -0.21
N PRO A 25 13.17 9.99 -0.97
CA PRO A 25 11.98 10.40 -1.69
C PRO A 25 11.52 9.32 -2.69
N MET A 26 10.22 9.06 -2.71
CA MET A 26 9.62 8.13 -3.65
C MET A 26 9.89 8.56 -5.11
N ASN A 27 10.27 7.61 -5.95
CA ASN A 27 10.42 7.81 -7.39
C ASN A 27 9.98 6.55 -8.15
N ARG A 28 9.92 6.64 -9.49
CA ARG A 28 9.47 5.52 -10.34
C ARG A 28 10.29 4.24 -10.15
N ARG A 29 11.62 4.34 -10.07
CA ARG A 29 12.50 3.17 -9.91
C ARG A 29 12.28 2.47 -8.58
N ILE A 30 12.09 3.25 -7.52
CA ILE A 30 11.73 2.72 -6.19
C ILE A 30 10.37 2.01 -6.26
N PHE A 31 9.39 2.62 -6.91
CA PHE A 31 8.07 2.02 -7.09
C PHE A 31 8.13 0.71 -7.89
N GLU A 32 8.89 0.68 -8.98
CA GLU A 32 9.12 -0.54 -9.77
C GLU A 32 9.78 -1.63 -8.93
N THR A 33 10.83 -1.29 -8.17
CA THR A 33 11.51 -2.22 -7.25
C THR A 33 10.54 -2.78 -6.22
N TYR A 34 9.69 -1.92 -5.65
CA TYR A 34 8.64 -2.34 -4.73
C TYR A 34 7.69 -3.35 -5.38
N VAL A 35 7.21 -3.05 -6.58
CA VAL A 35 6.27 -3.91 -7.30
C VAL A 35 6.91 -5.27 -7.58
N GLU A 36 8.13 -5.30 -8.09
CA GLU A 36 8.83 -6.53 -8.47
C GLU A 36 9.21 -7.39 -7.27
N THR A 37 9.68 -6.78 -6.18
CA THR A 37 10.30 -7.52 -5.07
C THR A 37 9.37 -7.78 -3.90
N GLN A 38 8.36 -6.93 -3.70
CA GLN A 38 7.47 -7.00 -2.53
C GLN A 38 6.02 -7.34 -2.92
N LEU A 39 5.46 -6.66 -3.93
CA LEU A 39 4.06 -6.87 -4.31
C LEU A 39 3.86 -8.14 -5.15
N ALA A 40 4.48 -8.21 -6.32
CA ALA A 40 4.22 -9.26 -7.30
C ALA A 40 4.39 -10.68 -6.74
N PRO A 41 5.40 -10.98 -5.87
CA PRO A 41 5.52 -12.30 -5.26
C PRO A 41 4.34 -12.71 -4.36
N THR A 42 3.50 -11.76 -3.94
CA THR A 42 2.32 -12.00 -3.10
C THR A 42 1.02 -12.13 -3.91
N LEU A 43 1.04 -11.83 -5.21
CA LEU A 43 -0.16 -11.81 -6.04
C LEU A 43 -0.50 -13.20 -6.56
N GLU A 44 -1.79 -13.48 -6.61
CA GLU A 44 -2.32 -14.69 -7.24
C GLU A 44 -3.10 -14.35 -8.52
N LYS A 45 -3.28 -15.35 -9.38
CA LYS A 45 -4.08 -15.19 -10.60
C LYS A 45 -5.50 -14.79 -10.23
N GLY A 46 -5.98 -13.69 -10.83
CA GLY A 46 -7.31 -13.15 -10.57
C GLY A 46 -7.36 -12.06 -9.49
N ASP A 47 -6.26 -11.81 -8.75
CA ASP A 47 -6.16 -10.63 -7.88
C ASP A 47 -6.37 -9.34 -8.69
N VAL A 48 -6.96 -8.33 -8.05
CA VAL A 48 -7.10 -6.98 -8.63
C VAL A 48 -6.28 -6.00 -7.82
N VAL A 49 -5.28 -5.41 -8.44
CA VAL A 49 -4.44 -4.36 -7.85
C VAL A 49 -5.07 -3.00 -8.18
N ILE A 50 -5.61 -2.34 -7.16
CA ILE A 50 -6.18 -0.99 -7.28
C ILE A 50 -5.04 0.02 -7.11
N MET A 51 -4.83 0.85 -8.13
CA MET A 51 -3.74 1.84 -8.17
C MET A 51 -4.28 3.26 -8.35
N ASP A 52 -3.78 4.19 -7.53
CA ASP A 52 -4.00 5.62 -7.75
C ASP A 52 -3.40 6.07 -9.10
N ASN A 53 -3.95 7.13 -9.68
CA ASN A 53 -3.65 7.62 -11.03
C ASN A 53 -2.37 8.48 -11.13
N LEU A 54 -1.51 8.44 -10.11
CA LEU A 54 -0.25 9.18 -10.09
C LEU A 54 0.67 8.74 -11.24
N ALA A 55 1.38 9.71 -11.83
CA ALA A 55 2.31 9.44 -12.94
C ALA A 55 3.45 8.47 -12.59
N ALA A 56 3.78 8.34 -11.29
CA ALA A 56 4.74 7.36 -10.79
C ALA A 56 4.23 5.91 -10.89
N HIS A 57 2.91 5.71 -10.78
CA HIS A 57 2.28 4.38 -10.84
C HIS A 57 2.10 3.87 -12.27
N LYS A 58 2.15 4.76 -13.27
CA LYS A 58 2.09 4.41 -14.70
C LYS A 58 3.47 3.96 -15.18
N SER A 59 3.92 2.81 -14.69
CA SER A 59 5.17 2.17 -15.10
C SER A 59 4.86 0.91 -15.91
N PRO A 60 5.34 0.83 -17.18
CA PRO A 60 5.23 -0.40 -17.97
C PRO A 60 5.94 -1.60 -17.32
N ALA A 61 7.01 -1.37 -16.54
CA ALA A 61 7.70 -2.45 -15.84
C ALA A 61 6.84 -3.00 -14.70
N ALA A 62 6.24 -2.13 -13.90
CA ALA A 62 5.29 -2.52 -12.85
C ALA A 62 4.07 -3.26 -13.43
N GLU A 63 3.50 -2.74 -14.52
CA GLU A 63 2.37 -3.36 -15.21
C GLU A 63 2.71 -4.77 -15.70
N LYS A 64 3.88 -4.94 -16.31
CA LYS A 64 4.38 -6.24 -16.76
C LYS A 64 4.59 -7.20 -15.59
N ALA A 65 5.19 -6.74 -14.49
CA ALA A 65 5.47 -7.57 -13.32
C ALA A 65 4.18 -8.09 -12.66
N ILE A 66 3.17 -7.23 -12.53
CA ILE A 66 1.84 -7.60 -12.02
C ILE A 66 1.12 -8.52 -13.01
N GLY A 67 1.10 -8.18 -14.31
CA GLY A 67 0.43 -9.00 -15.32
C GLY A 67 1.01 -10.41 -15.45
N ALA A 68 2.31 -10.58 -15.19
CA ALA A 68 2.97 -11.89 -15.19
C ALA A 68 2.45 -12.86 -14.12
N THR A 69 1.82 -12.36 -13.05
CA THR A 69 1.20 -13.20 -12.01
C THR A 69 -0.23 -13.64 -12.39
N GLY A 70 -0.79 -13.06 -13.46
CA GLY A 70 -2.20 -13.23 -13.83
C GLY A 70 -3.16 -12.36 -13.03
N ALA A 71 -2.64 -11.36 -12.30
CA ALA A 71 -3.44 -10.32 -11.66
C ALA A 71 -3.85 -9.21 -12.65
N TRP A 72 -4.92 -8.50 -12.30
CA TRP A 72 -5.45 -7.35 -13.04
C TRP A 72 -5.04 -6.05 -12.37
N ILE A 73 -4.91 -4.99 -13.16
CA ILE A 73 -4.67 -3.64 -12.65
C ILE A 73 -5.91 -2.79 -12.90
N LEU A 74 -6.37 -2.10 -11.85
CA LEU A 74 -7.44 -1.12 -11.92
C LEU A 74 -6.89 0.25 -11.52
N PHE A 75 -6.73 1.15 -12.47
CA PHE A 75 -6.41 2.54 -12.18
C PHE A 75 -7.66 3.32 -11.78
N LEU A 76 -7.56 4.07 -10.68
CA LEU A 76 -8.63 4.95 -10.24
C LEU A 76 -8.80 6.15 -11.19
N PRO A 77 -10.02 6.69 -11.35
CA PRO A 77 -10.21 7.95 -12.04
C PRO A 77 -9.44 9.08 -11.35
N PRO A 78 -8.98 10.12 -12.09
CA PRO A 78 -8.36 11.29 -11.47
C PRO A 78 -9.22 11.87 -10.33
N TYR A 79 -8.56 12.34 -9.27
CA TYR A 79 -9.21 12.99 -8.13
C TYR A 79 -10.31 12.15 -7.45
N SER A 80 -10.18 10.82 -7.44
CA SER A 80 -11.12 9.90 -6.79
C SER A 80 -10.53 9.23 -5.54
N PRO A 81 -10.10 10.00 -4.52
CA PRO A 81 -9.51 9.43 -3.30
C PRO A 81 -10.51 8.55 -2.53
N ASP A 82 -11.82 8.80 -2.67
CA ASP A 82 -12.88 8.04 -2.00
C ASP A 82 -12.95 6.58 -2.49
N LEU A 83 -12.46 6.31 -3.71
CA LEU A 83 -12.35 4.98 -4.28
C LEU A 83 -11.03 4.29 -3.90
N ASN A 84 -10.21 4.89 -3.03
CA ASN A 84 -8.93 4.32 -2.64
C ASN A 84 -8.99 3.73 -1.21
N PRO A 85 -9.26 2.43 -1.04
CA PRO A 85 -9.44 1.83 0.29
C PRO A 85 -8.19 1.94 1.16
N ILE A 86 -6.98 1.94 0.57
CA ILE A 86 -5.73 2.04 1.33
C ILE A 86 -5.52 3.43 1.93
N ALA A 87 -6.13 4.48 1.38
CA ALA A 87 -5.97 5.84 1.90
C ALA A 87 -6.44 5.95 3.37
N MET A 88 -7.55 5.29 3.72
CA MET A 88 -8.09 5.23 5.08
C MET A 88 -7.15 4.46 6.02
N ALA A 89 -6.72 3.26 5.62
CA ALA A 89 -5.78 2.45 6.39
C ALA A 89 -4.44 3.19 6.63
N PHE A 90 -3.93 3.88 5.61
CA PHE A 90 -2.69 4.63 5.68
C PHE A 90 -2.80 5.88 6.58
N SER A 91 -3.99 6.50 6.63
CA SER A 91 -4.28 7.58 7.58
C SER A 91 -4.19 7.09 9.03
N LYS A 92 -4.80 5.93 9.35
CA LYS A 92 -4.69 5.28 10.67
C LYS A 92 -3.22 4.95 11.01
N LEU A 93 -2.49 4.35 10.07
CA LEU A 93 -1.07 4.01 10.24
C LEU A 93 -0.25 5.26 10.57
N LYS A 94 -0.41 6.35 9.81
CA LYS A 94 0.28 7.63 10.05
C LYS A 94 -0.08 8.24 11.40
N ALA A 95 -1.34 8.16 11.82
CA ALA A 95 -1.77 8.67 13.12
C ALA A 95 -1.08 7.92 14.27
N ARG A 96 -1.00 6.59 14.18
CA ARG A 96 -0.31 5.73 15.15
C ARG A 96 1.20 6.01 15.18
N LEU A 97 1.84 6.11 14.02
CA LEU A 97 3.27 6.48 13.94
C LEU A 97 3.55 7.83 14.59
N ARG A 98 2.70 8.84 14.38
CA ARG A 98 2.86 10.15 15.03
C ARG A 98 2.71 10.05 16.55
N ALA A 99 1.78 9.24 17.04
CA ALA A 99 1.54 9.03 18.47
C ALA A 99 2.70 8.29 19.16
N SER A 100 3.35 7.35 18.46
CA SER A 100 4.50 6.59 19.00
C SER A 100 5.74 7.47 19.26
N ALA A 101 5.83 8.63 18.62
CA ALA A 101 6.93 9.59 18.73
C ALA A 101 8.34 9.00 18.52
N VAL A 102 8.47 7.87 17.83
CA VAL A 102 9.76 7.22 17.55
C VAL A 102 10.73 8.15 16.79
N ARG A 103 12.01 8.09 17.14
CA ARG A 103 13.04 9.02 16.65
C ARG A 103 14.22 8.36 15.92
N THR A 104 14.21 7.04 15.78
CA THR A 104 15.24 6.30 15.04
C THR A 104 14.62 5.46 13.92
N ILE A 105 15.39 5.17 12.88
CA ILE A 105 14.94 4.36 11.74
C ILE A 105 14.58 2.94 12.20
N ASP A 106 15.40 2.32 13.06
CA ASP A 106 15.13 0.98 13.59
C ASP A 106 13.85 0.92 14.44
N ALA A 107 13.59 1.97 15.23
CA ALA A 107 12.35 2.07 15.99
C ALA A 107 11.15 2.27 15.06
N LEU A 108 11.30 3.08 14.01
CA LEU A 108 10.27 3.28 13.00
C LEU A 108 9.93 1.98 12.26
N TRP A 109 10.93 1.18 11.89
CA TRP A 109 10.71 -0.11 11.23
C TRP A 109 9.94 -1.09 12.12
N ARG A 110 10.34 -1.22 13.39
CA ARG A 110 9.63 -2.07 14.36
C ARG A 110 8.20 -1.59 14.60
N GLU A 111 8.01 -0.28 14.74
CA GLU A 111 6.69 0.31 14.95
C GLU A 111 5.77 0.09 13.74
N ILE A 112 6.29 0.25 12.50
CA ILE A 112 5.52 -0.04 11.28
C ILE A 112 5.08 -1.50 11.25
N GLY A 113 5.98 -2.44 11.58
CA GLY A 113 5.65 -3.86 11.68
C GLY A 113 4.51 -4.12 12.68
N GLN A 114 4.66 -3.60 13.90
CA GLN A 114 3.65 -3.74 14.95
C GLN A 114 2.31 -3.13 14.55
N ILE A 115 2.31 -1.95 13.89
CA ILE A 115 1.07 -1.30 13.43
C ILE A 115 0.40 -2.13 12.33
N CYS A 116 1.17 -2.72 11.40
CA CYS A 116 0.60 -3.57 10.36
C CYS A 116 -0.14 -4.79 10.95
N ASP A 117 0.38 -5.36 12.04
CA ASP A 117 -0.25 -6.50 12.75
C ASP A 117 -1.58 -6.12 13.44
N LEU A 118 -1.89 -4.82 13.58
CA LEU A 118 -3.15 -4.34 14.17
C LEU A 118 -4.31 -4.22 13.17
N PHE A 119 -4.09 -4.51 11.89
CA PHE A 119 -5.13 -4.43 10.86
C PHE A 119 -5.89 -5.76 10.77
N GLU A 120 -6.98 -5.85 11.51
CA GLU A 120 -7.84 -7.04 11.51
C GLU A 120 -8.61 -7.20 10.19
N PRO A 121 -8.92 -8.43 9.76
CA PRO A 121 -9.66 -8.68 8.52
C PRO A 121 -11.00 -7.94 8.43
N ALA A 122 -11.75 -7.88 9.53
CA ALA A 122 -13.04 -7.18 9.55
C ALA A 122 -12.88 -5.67 9.29
N GLU A 123 -11.82 -5.07 9.85
CA GLU A 123 -11.50 -3.67 9.61
C GLU A 123 -11.08 -3.43 8.15
N CYS A 124 -10.23 -4.30 7.59
CA CYS A 124 -9.83 -4.23 6.20
C CYS A 124 -11.02 -4.31 5.24
N GLN A 125 -11.95 -5.25 5.48
CA GLN A 125 -13.20 -5.34 4.71
C GLN A 125 -14.04 -4.07 4.78
N ASN A 126 -14.09 -3.42 5.95
CA ASN A 126 -14.81 -2.15 6.10
C ASN A 126 -14.21 -1.03 5.25
N TYR A 127 -12.88 -0.97 5.08
CA TYR A 127 -12.23 -0.02 4.16
C TYR A 127 -12.62 -0.27 2.70
N PHE A 128 -12.65 -1.54 2.26
CA PHE A 128 -13.11 -1.87 0.91
C PHE A 128 -14.60 -1.55 0.71
N LYS A 129 -15.46 -1.86 1.68
CA LYS A 129 -16.89 -1.50 1.64
C LYS A 129 -17.09 0.01 1.56
N ALA A 130 -16.38 0.79 2.38
CA ALA A 130 -16.45 2.25 2.38
C ALA A 130 -16.00 2.86 1.04
N ALA A 131 -15.05 2.22 0.35
CA ALA A 131 -14.59 2.63 -0.97
C ALA A 131 -15.44 2.06 -2.14
N GLY A 132 -16.54 1.36 -1.85
CA GLY A 132 -17.48 0.85 -2.86
C GLY A 132 -17.17 -0.54 -3.43
N TYR A 133 -16.22 -1.28 -2.86
CA TYR A 133 -15.81 -2.63 -3.31
C TYR A 133 -16.44 -3.77 -2.50
N GLY A 134 -17.53 -3.50 -1.79
CA GLY A 134 -18.21 -4.51 -0.98
C GLY A 134 -18.97 -5.52 -1.86
N PHE A 135 -18.76 -6.81 -1.60
CA PHE A 135 -19.68 -7.84 -2.04
C PHE A 135 -20.89 -7.85 -1.08
N THR A 136 -22.10 -7.78 -1.64
CA THR A 136 -23.36 -8.06 -0.94
C THR A 136 -23.57 -9.54 -0.75
#